data_AF-A0A2V2S241-F1
#
_entry.id   AF-A0A2V2S241-F1
#
_cell.length_a   1.000
_cell.length_b   1.000
_cell.length_c   1.000
_cell.angle_alpha   90.00
_cell.angle_beta   90.00
_cell.angle_gamma   90.00
#
_symmetry.space_group_name_H-M   'P 1'
#
loop_
_entity.id
_entity.type
_entity.pdbx_description
1 polymer ?
#
loop_
_entity_poly.entity_id
_entity_poly.type
_entity_poly.pdbx_seq_one_letter_code
_entity_poly.pdbx_strand_id
1 'polypeptide(L)'
;MESAGCLDIACIKKLLTKQECDSAKQPLCEITRMLIGLRKAWSETAIREEPLPYRAESASDSPRTLFHHENLEVYRRALQFMNWLVVVTEAVDLPNRLFRQIDETATSIVLNVAEGNGRFADLDHRRFLQMAQSAATKAGVCIDLCVQRVSLARRDVDVGKRLLHEISAMLAGF
;
A
#
# COMPACT_ATOMS: atom_id res chain seq x y z
N MET A 1 1.93 8.78 -4.99
CA MET A 1 2.42 7.37 -5.00
C MET A 1 1.25 6.40 -4.92
N GLU A 2 0.17 6.79 -4.26
CA GLU A 2 -1.12 6.10 -4.19
C GLU A 2 -1.64 5.53 -5.53
N SER A 3 -1.51 6.26 -6.64
CA SER A 3 -2.01 5.80 -7.95
C SER A 3 -1.37 4.49 -8.43
N ALA A 4 -0.09 4.26 -8.12
CA ALA A 4 0.56 2.99 -8.44
C ALA A 4 0.03 1.85 -7.56
N GLY A 5 -0.30 2.15 -6.31
CA GLY A 5 -0.97 1.21 -5.41
C GLY A 5 -2.38 0.85 -5.86
N CYS A 6 -3.14 1.80 -6.41
CA CYS A 6 -4.43 1.50 -7.04
C CYS A 6 -4.30 0.50 -8.19
N LEU A 7 -3.25 0.61 -9.02
CA LEU A 7 -3.00 -0.33 -10.12
C LEU A 7 -2.64 -1.73 -9.62
N ASP A 8 -1.87 -1.84 -8.52
CA ASP A 8 -1.59 -3.13 -7.89
C ASP A 8 -2.86 -3.79 -7.34
N ILE A 9 -3.72 -3.02 -6.68
CA ILE A 9 -5.01 -3.51 -6.19
C ILE A 9 -5.90 -3.95 -7.37
N ALA A 10 -5.95 -3.16 -8.45
CA ALA A 10 -6.72 -3.52 -9.65
C ALA A 10 -6.22 -4.82 -10.29
N CYS A 11 -4.90 -5.03 -10.31
CA CYS A 11 -4.31 -6.29 -10.77
C CYS A 11 -4.70 -7.47 -9.87
N ILE A 12 -4.65 -7.31 -8.53
CA ILE A 12 -5.07 -8.35 -7.58
C ILE A 12 -6.56 -8.69 -7.73
N LYS A 13 -7.39 -7.67 -7.95
CA LYS A 13 -8.84 -7.82 -8.19
C LYS A 13 -9.16 -8.32 -9.60
N LYS A 14 -8.16 -8.73 -10.39
CA LYS A 14 -8.31 -9.26 -11.76
C LYS A 14 -9.00 -8.26 -12.72
N LEU A 15 -8.94 -6.96 -12.43
CA LEU A 15 -9.46 -5.90 -13.29
C LEU A 15 -8.48 -5.49 -14.39
N LEU A 16 -7.18 -5.77 -14.17
CA LEU A 16 -6.09 -5.54 -15.11
C LEU A 16 -5.19 -6.77 -15.14
N THR A 17 -4.61 -7.05 -16.31
CA THR A 17 -3.49 -7.99 -16.42
C THR A 17 -2.21 -7.39 -15.84
N LYS A 18 -1.24 -8.25 -15.52
CA LYS A 18 0.06 -7.79 -15.04
C LYS A 18 0.77 -6.87 -16.05
N GLN A 19 0.66 -7.20 -17.35
CA GLN A 19 1.22 -6.39 -18.43
C GLN A 19 0.56 -5.01 -18.53
N GLU A 20 -0.76 -4.93 -18.42
CA GLU A 20 -1.48 -3.65 -18.42
C GLU A 20 -1.13 -2.80 -17.20
N CYS A 21 -1.03 -3.42 -16.02
CA CYS A 21 -0.60 -2.75 -14.80
C CYS A 21 0.81 -2.16 -14.94
N ASP A 22 1.76 -2.95 -15.43
CA ASP A 22 3.15 -2.51 -15.60
C ASP A 22 3.28 -1.41 -16.66
N SER A 23 2.50 -1.50 -17.75
CA SER A 23 2.41 -0.46 -18.78
C SER A 23 1.84 0.84 -18.22
N ALA A 24 0.74 0.77 -17.45
CA ALA A 24 0.10 1.93 -16.84
C ALA A 24 0.98 2.62 -15.78
N LYS A 25 1.88 1.87 -15.12
CA LYS A 25 2.83 2.41 -14.15
C LYS A 25 3.95 3.25 -14.78
N GLN A 26 4.32 3.01 -16.04
CA GLN A 26 5.39 3.77 -16.72
C GLN A 26 5.13 5.29 -16.78
N PRO A 27 4.01 5.78 -17.34
CA PRO A 27 3.76 7.23 -17.43
C PRO A 27 3.63 7.86 -16.04
N LEU A 28 3.07 7.14 -15.05
CA LEU A 28 3.02 7.62 -13.67
C LEU A 28 4.41 7.79 -13.05
N CYS A 29 5.34 6.88 -13.37
CA CYS A 29 6.73 6.94 -12.92
C CYS A 29 7.44 8.16 -13.54
N GLU A 30 7.24 8.41 -14.84
CA GLU A 30 7.79 9.58 -15.53
C GLU A 30 7.28 10.90 -14.93
N ILE A 31 5.96 11.02 -14.73
CA ILE A 31 5.36 12.19 -14.07
C ILE A 31 5.97 12.40 -12.67
N THR A 32 6.09 11.32 -11.89
CA THR A 32 6.67 11.40 -10.55
C THR A 32 8.13 11.87 -10.58
N ARG A 33 8.94 11.36 -11.51
CA ARG A 33 10.34 11.81 -11.70
C ARG A 33 10.41 13.28 -12.09
N MET A 34 9.53 13.73 -13.00
CA MET A 34 9.45 15.15 -13.39
C MET A 34 9.09 16.05 -12.22
N LEU A 35 8.08 15.70 -11.42
CA LEU A 35 7.69 16.47 -10.24
C LEU A 35 8.79 16.55 -9.19
N ILE A 36 9.52 15.45 -8.97
CA ILE A 36 10.68 15.42 -8.07
C ILE A 36 11.78 16.37 -8.59
N GLY A 37 12.09 16.31 -9.90
CA GLY A 37 13.08 17.16 -10.53
C GLY A 37 12.71 18.65 -10.47
N LEU A 38 11.46 18.99 -10.79
CA LEU A 38 10.94 20.36 -10.73
C LEU A 38 11.09 20.95 -9.32
N ARG A 39 10.73 20.17 -8.30
CA ARG A 39 10.86 20.59 -6.91
C ARG A 39 12.32 20.79 -6.49
N LYS A 40 13.24 19.92 -6.93
CA LYS A 40 14.68 20.10 -6.67
C LYS A 40 15.19 21.40 -7.29
N ALA A 41 14.84 21.67 -8.55
CA ALA A 41 15.21 22.91 -9.23
C ALA A 41 14.69 24.16 -8.50
N TRP A 42 13.46 24.11 -7.98
CA TRP A 42 12.90 25.21 -7.19
C TRP A 42 13.58 25.38 -5.83
N SER A 43 13.99 24.27 -5.20
CA SER A 43 14.74 24.30 -3.94
C SER A 43 16.17 24.81 -4.13
N GLU A 44 16.81 24.54 -5.27
CA GLU A 44 18.15 25.05 -5.60
C GLU A 44 18.12 26.55 -5.94
N THR A 45 17.00 27.03 -6.51
CA THR A 45 16.81 28.45 -6.83
C THR A 45 16.41 29.29 -5.59
N ALA A 46 15.84 28.64 -4.57
CA ALA A 46 15.52 29.25 -3.28
C ALA A 46 16.70 29.09 -2.30
N ILE A 47 17.45 30.16 -2.06
CA ILE A 47 18.61 30.18 -1.16
C ILE A 47 18.26 29.68 0.27
N ARG A 48 18.70 28.47 0.69
CA ARG A 48 19.57 28.18 1.88
C ARG A 48 19.68 26.69 2.31
N GLU A 49 20.88 26.42 2.87
CA GLU A 49 21.42 25.38 3.77
C GLU A 49 21.39 23.89 3.37
N GLU A 50 22.57 23.27 3.45
CA GLU A 50 22.92 21.93 2.94
C GLU A 50 21.97 20.82 3.45
N PRO A 51 21.28 20.10 2.55
CA PRO A 51 20.61 18.86 2.92
C PRO A 51 21.62 17.71 2.95
N LEU A 52 21.51 16.87 3.99
CA LEU A 52 22.21 15.60 4.15
C LEU A 52 22.20 14.77 2.86
N PRO A 53 23.28 14.03 2.54
CA PRO A 53 23.42 13.36 1.25
C PRO A 53 22.50 12.14 1.18
N TYR A 54 21.31 12.33 0.61
CA TYR A 54 20.53 11.21 0.09
C TYR A 54 21.20 10.71 -1.19
N ARG A 55 22.01 9.67 -1.03
CA ARG A 55 22.74 9.00 -2.12
C ARG A 55 21.71 8.35 -3.06
N ALA A 56 21.54 8.92 -4.25
CA ALA A 56 20.91 8.20 -5.35
C ALA A 56 21.86 7.07 -5.76
N GLU A 57 21.63 5.87 -5.22
CA GLU A 57 22.38 4.70 -5.64
C GLU A 57 22.07 4.38 -7.10
N SER A 58 23.16 4.22 -7.83
CA SER A 58 23.25 3.95 -9.25
C SER A 58 22.52 2.65 -9.58
N ALA A 59 21.87 2.63 -10.74
CA ALA A 59 21.14 1.48 -11.28
C ALA A 59 21.97 0.20 -11.26
N SER A 60 21.61 -0.73 -10.37
CA SER A 60 21.89 -2.16 -10.52
C SER A 60 20.65 -2.87 -11.06
N ASP A 61 20.86 -3.85 -11.93
CA ASP A 61 19.87 -4.62 -12.68
C ASP A 61 19.06 -5.57 -11.79
N SER A 62 18.33 -5.03 -10.83
CA SER A 62 17.21 -5.67 -10.13
C SER A 62 15.93 -5.48 -10.96
N PRO A 63 14.93 -6.37 -10.86
CA PRO A 63 13.63 -6.17 -11.54
C PRO A 63 13.17 -4.73 -11.28
N ARG A 64 13.02 -3.95 -12.36
CA ARG A 64 12.86 -2.49 -12.31
C ARG A 64 11.63 -2.13 -11.46
N THR A 65 11.82 -1.91 -10.16
CA THR A 65 10.77 -1.33 -9.32
C THR A 65 10.56 0.11 -9.76
N LEU A 66 9.35 0.43 -10.20
CA LEU A 66 9.01 1.73 -10.75
C LEU A 66 8.79 2.75 -9.63
N PHE A 67 8.36 2.27 -8.47
CA PHE A 67 8.09 3.10 -7.30
C PHE A 67 8.75 2.53 -6.05
N HIS A 68 9.33 3.40 -5.23
CA HIS A 68 10.07 2.99 -4.03
C HIS A 68 9.25 2.18 -3.03
N HIS A 69 7.95 2.47 -2.89
CA HIS A 69 7.08 1.74 -1.96
C HIS A 69 6.92 0.25 -2.32
N GLU A 70 7.12 -0.14 -3.58
CA GLU A 70 7.06 -1.54 -4.03
C GLU A 70 8.14 -2.43 -3.38
N ASN A 71 9.21 -1.79 -2.88
CA ASN A 71 10.29 -2.46 -2.15
C ASN A 71 10.04 -2.58 -0.64
N LEU A 72 9.02 -1.90 -0.11
CA LEU A 72 8.71 -1.98 1.31
C LEU A 72 8.05 -3.32 1.65
N GLU A 73 8.59 -4.01 2.65
CA GLU A 73 8.00 -5.25 3.14
C GLU A 73 6.56 -5.03 3.64
N VAL A 74 6.31 -3.93 4.37
CA VAL A 74 4.96 -3.58 4.84
C VAL A 74 3.97 -3.39 3.69
N TYR A 75 4.42 -2.88 2.54
CA TYR A 75 3.58 -2.72 1.36
C TYR A 75 3.26 -4.08 0.73
N ARG A 76 4.25 -4.96 0.61
CA ARG A 76 4.04 -6.32 0.09
C ARG A 76 3.10 -7.14 0.99
N ARG A 77 3.21 -7.01 2.31
CA ARG A 77 2.28 -7.62 3.26
C ARG A 77 0.86 -7.06 3.12
N ALA A 78 0.71 -5.76 2.89
CA ALA A 78 -0.59 -5.15 2.60
C ALA A 78 -1.22 -5.71 1.31
N LEU A 79 -0.43 -5.92 0.24
CA LEU A 79 -0.90 -6.57 -0.98
C LEU A 79 -1.26 -8.04 -0.77
N GLN A 80 -0.48 -8.78 0.02
CA GLN A 80 -0.81 -10.16 0.40
C GLN A 80 -2.13 -10.23 1.19
N PHE A 81 -2.38 -9.26 2.08
CA PHE A 81 -3.65 -9.15 2.79
C PHE A 81 -4.83 -8.87 1.84
N MET A 82 -4.66 -7.96 0.88
CA MET A 82 -5.67 -7.71 -0.16
C MET A 82 -5.95 -8.96 -1.01
N ASN A 83 -4.91 -9.69 -1.41
CA ASN A 83 -5.07 -10.92 -2.19
C ASN A 83 -5.79 -12.02 -1.38
N TRP A 84 -5.42 -12.17 -0.10
CA TRP A 84 -6.13 -13.06 0.82
C TRP A 84 -7.62 -12.68 0.92
N LEU A 85 -7.93 -11.39 1.06
CA LEU A 85 -9.31 -10.91 1.14
C LEU A 85 -10.10 -11.30 -0.11
N VAL A 86 -9.56 -11.04 -1.31
CA VAL A 86 -10.20 -11.41 -2.58
C VAL A 86 -10.51 -12.90 -2.62
N VAL A 87 -9.53 -13.76 -2.32
CA VAL A 87 -9.71 -15.22 -2.31
C VAL A 87 -10.78 -15.66 -1.30
N VAL A 88 -10.76 -15.11 -0.09
CA VAL A 88 -11.75 -15.46 0.95
C VAL A 88 -13.15 -15.00 0.56
N THR A 89 -13.28 -13.80 -0.02
CA THR A 89 -14.58 -13.24 -0.44
C THR A 89 -15.14 -13.92 -1.69
N GLU A 90 -14.31 -14.55 -2.52
CA GLU A 90 -14.75 -15.42 -3.62
C GLU A 90 -15.32 -16.75 -3.08
N ALA A 91 -14.83 -17.22 -1.93
CA ALA A 91 -15.24 -18.49 -1.32
C ALA A 91 -16.45 -18.38 -0.38
N VAL A 92 -16.81 -17.17 0.06
CA VAL A 92 -17.84 -16.94 1.08
C VAL A 92 -18.78 -15.82 0.66
N ASP A 93 -20.08 -16.07 0.77
CA ASP A 93 -21.11 -15.06 0.52
C ASP A 93 -21.22 -14.10 1.71
N LEU A 94 -20.47 -13.00 1.64
CA LEU A 94 -20.47 -11.95 2.64
C LEU A 94 -21.60 -10.94 2.36
N PRO A 95 -22.33 -10.48 3.40
CA PRO A 95 -23.26 -9.37 3.23
C PRO A 95 -22.56 -8.16 2.59
N ASN A 96 -23.17 -7.58 1.56
CA ASN A 96 -22.61 -6.46 0.77
C ASN A 96 -22.01 -5.32 1.61
N ARG A 97 -22.64 -5.00 2.75
CA ARG A 97 -22.15 -3.96 3.67
C ARG A 97 -20.81 -4.35 4.32
N LEU A 98 -20.67 -5.60 4.77
CA LEU A 98 -19.45 -6.09 5.40
C LEU A 98 -18.34 -6.23 4.36
N PHE A 99 -18.65 -6.78 3.18
CA PHE A 99 -17.71 -6.87 2.07
C PHE A 99 -17.15 -5.49 1.71
N ARG A 100 -18.02 -4.49 1.50
CA ARG A 100 -17.58 -3.12 1.19
C ARG A 100 -16.70 -2.55 2.29
N GLN A 101 -17.09 -2.72 3.56
CA GLN A 101 -16.35 -2.17 4.68
C GLN A 101 -14.94 -2.77 4.81
N ILE A 102 -14.80 -4.09 4.67
CA ILE A 102 -13.49 -4.74 4.74
C ILE A 102 -12.63 -4.41 3.50
N ASP A 103 -13.23 -4.34 2.31
CA ASP A 103 -12.55 -4.01 1.05
C ASP A 103 -12.01 -2.56 1.04
N GLU A 104 -12.82 -1.59 1.46
CA GLU A 104 -12.42 -0.19 1.64
C GLU A 104 -11.28 -0.09 2.66
N THR A 105 -11.37 -0.84 3.76
CA THR A 105 -10.35 -0.81 4.81
C THR A 105 -9.03 -1.43 4.32
N ALA A 106 -9.08 -2.58 3.65
CA ALA A 106 -7.91 -3.22 3.06
C ALA A 106 -7.24 -2.33 2.00
N THR A 107 -8.05 -1.69 1.15
CA THR A 107 -7.59 -0.70 0.17
C THR A 107 -6.87 0.45 0.87
N SER A 108 -7.46 1.00 1.94
CA SER A 108 -6.88 2.10 2.71
C SER A 108 -5.51 1.76 3.31
N ILE A 109 -5.26 0.51 3.74
CA ILE A 109 -3.94 0.09 4.22
C ILE A 109 -2.89 0.23 3.11
N VAL A 110 -3.15 -0.37 1.94
CA VAL A 110 -2.22 -0.36 0.80
C VAL A 110 -1.93 1.07 0.34
N LEU A 111 -2.99 1.88 0.15
CA LEU A 111 -2.87 3.24 -0.34
C LEU A 111 -2.12 4.16 0.62
N ASN A 112 -2.41 4.08 1.92
CA ASN A 112 -1.74 4.91 2.92
C ASN A 112 -0.27 4.53 3.11
N VAL A 113 0.10 3.25 3.00
CA VAL A 113 1.52 2.84 3.00
C VAL A 113 2.25 3.41 1.78
N ALA A 114 1.67 3.27 0.59
CA ALA A 114 2.28 3.79 -0.63
C ALA A 114 2.42 5.33 -0.59
N GLU A 115 1.38 6.03 -0.14
CA GLU A 115 1.37 7.49 -0.08
C GLU A 115 2.30 8.01 1.01
N GLY A 116 2.31 7.40 2.19
CA GLY A 116 3.24 7.73 3.26
C GLY A 116 4.69 7.68 2.78
N ASN A 117 5.09 6.61 2.09
CA ASN A 117 6.44 6.50 1.51
C ASN A 117 6.75 7.58 0.44
N GLY A 118 5.73 8.13 -0.20
CA GLY A 118 5.87 9.22 -1.17
C GLY A 118 5.95 10.62 -0.57
N ARG A 119 5.65 10.79 0.72
CA ARG A 119 5.69 12.11 1.38
C ARG A 119 7.12 12.52 1.70
N PHE A 120 7.41 13.79 1.45
CA PHE A 120 8.72 14.38 1.72
C PHE A 120 8.84 15.02 3.10
N ALA A 121 7.71 15.42 3.69
CA ALA A 121 7.67 15.97 5.04
C ALA A 121 7.40 14.84 6.04
N ASP A 122 8.23 14.73 7.08
CA ASP A 122 8.14 13.66 8.10
C ASP A 122 6.80 13.64 8.84
N LEU A 123 6.17 14.81 9.01
CA LEU A 123 4.85 14.90 9.63
C LEU A 123 3.77 14.25 8.76
N ASP A 124 3.78 14.55 7.46
CA ASP A 124 2.84 13.96 6.53
C ASP A 124 3.13 12.46 6.36
N HIS A 125 4.40 12.06 6.26
CA HIS A 125 4.80 10.65 6.23
C HIS A 125 4.17 9.86 7.39
N ARG A 126 4.40 10.30 8.63
CA ARG A 126 3.86 9.66 9.84
C ARG A 126 2.33 9.66 9.87
N ARG A 127 1.70 10.75 9.43
CA ARG A 127 0.23 10.84 9.37
C ARG A 127 -0.37 9.75 8.49
N PHE A 128 0.19 9.53 7.30
CA PHE A 128 -0.28 8.46 6.41
C PHE A 128 -0.05 7.07 7.03
N LEU A 129 1.10 6.82 7.68
CA LEU A 129 1.34 5.54 8.36
C LEU A 129 0.39 5.30 9.55
N GLN A 130 0.03 6.33 10.31
CA GLN A 130 -1.00 6.25 11.35
C GLN A 130 -2.38 5.93 10.77
N MET A 131 -2.71 6.46 9.59
CA MET A 131 -3.94 6.12 8.89
C MET A 131 -3.94 4.66 8.44
N ALA A 132 -2.81 4.16 7.91
CA ALA A 132 -2.64 2.74 7.60
C ALA A 132 -2.82 1.85 8.84
N GLN A 133 -2.27 2.25 9.98
CA GLN A 133 -2.40 1.51 11.25
C GLN A 133 -3.84 1.48 11.75
N SER A 134 -4.53 2.61 11.66
CA SER A 134 -5.96 2.72 12.01
C SER A 134 -6.82 1.84 11.10
N ALA A 135 -6.49 1.77 9.81
CA ALA A 135 -7.15 0.88 8.86
C ALA A 135 -6.88 -0.61 9.18
N ALA A 136 -5.63 -1.00 9.46
CA ALA A 136 -5.29 -2.38 9.85
C ALA A 136 -6.08 -2.85 11.08
N THR A 137 -6.23 -1.97 12.08
CA THR A 137 -7.05 -2.25 13.27
C THR A 137 -8.53 -2.47 12.91
N LYS A 138 -9.09 -1.58 12.08
CA LYS A 138 -10.48 -1.71 11.60
C LYS A 138 -10.68 -2.99 10.77
N ALA A 139 -9.70 -3.40 9.98
CA ALA A 139 -9.76 -4.63 9.19
C ALA A 139 -9.85 -5.85 10.11
N GLY A 140 -9.07 -5.88 11.20
CA GLY A 140 -9.15 -6.95 12.21
C GLY A 140 -10.56 -7.06 12.81
N VAL A 141 -11.17 -5.94 13.18
CA VAL A 141 -12.56 -5.90 13.66
C VAL A 141 -13.54 -6.38 12.59
N CYS A 142 -13.33 -6.01 11.33
CA CYS A 142 -14.18 -6.48 10.23
C CYS A 142 -14.07 -8.00 10.03
N ILE A 143 -12.88 -8.59 10.17
CA ILE A 143 -12.70 -10.05 10.15
C ILE A 143 -13.49 -10.69 11.30
N ASP A 144 -13.42 -10.13 12.52
CA ASP A 144 -14.17 -10.65 13.68
C ASP A 144 -15.69 -10.61 13.43
N LEU A 145 -16.19 -9.53 12.82
CA LEU A 145 -17.59 -9.41 12.43
C LEU A 145 -17.97 -10.42 11.33
N CYS A 146 -17.07 -10.69 10.38
CA CYS A 146 -17.31 -11.69 9.36
C CYS A 146 -17.44 -13.08 9.99
N VAL A 147 -16.54 -13.47 10.91
CA VAL A 147 -16.61 -14.78 11.61
C VAL A 147 -17.92 -14.97 12.37
N GLN A 148 -18.51 -13.91 12.91
CA GLN A 148 -19.80 -13.98 13.60
C GLN A 148 -21.01 -14.10 12.65
N ARG A 149 -20.86 -13.66 11.40
CA ARG A 149 -21.96 -13.54 10.42
C ARG A 149 -21.93 -14.63 9.36
N VAL A 150 -20.76 -15.19 9.07
CA VAL A 150 -20.52 -16.23 8.07
C VAL A 150 -19.56 -17.27 8.62
N SER A 151 -19.70 -18.51 8.16
CA SER A 151 -18.83 -19.61 8.57
C SER A 151 -17.51 -19.54 7.80
N LEU A 152 -16.56 -18.72 8.27
CA LEU A 152 -15.19 -18.69 7.77
C LEU A 152 -14.37 -19.79 8.43
N ALA A 153 -13.58 -20.52 7.64
CA ALA A 153 -12.68 -21.51 8.19
C ALA A 153 -11.63 -20.83 9.08
N ARG A 154 -11.45 -21.35 10.30
CA ARG A 154 -10.53 -20.77 11.30
C ARG A 154 -9.11 -20.56 10.73
N ARG A 155 -8.65 -21.49 9.89
CA ARG A 155 -7.33 -21.40 9.24
C ARG A 155 -7.21 -20.15 8.37
N ASP A 156 -8.24 -19.80 7.61
CA ASP A 156 -8.22 -18.63 6.72
C ASP A 156 -8.26 -17.33 7.52
N VAL A 157 -9.07 -17.29 8.59
CA VAL A 157 -9.11 -16.17 9.53
C VAL A 157 -7.73 -15.94 10.16
N ASP A 158 -7.06 -17.00 10.58
CA ASP A 158 -5.74 -16.91 11.20
C ASP A 158 -4.69 -16.36 10.21
N VAL A 159 -4.78 -16.69 8.91
CA VAL A 159 -3.92 -16.10 7.87
C VAL A 159 -4.12 -14.58 7.78
N GLY A 160 -5.37 -14.13 7.63
CA GLY A 160 -5.69 -12.71 7.53
C GLY A 160 -5.24 -11.93 8.77
N LYS A 161 -5.50 -12.47 9.96
CA LYS A 161 -5.09 -11.84 11.23
C LYS A 161 -3.57 -11.80 11.41
N ARG A 162 -2.83 -12.84 10.99
CA ARG A 162 -1.37 -12.82 11.02
C ARG A 162 -0.80 -11.72 10.12
N LEU A 163 -1.31 -11.59 8.90
CA LEU A 163 -0.88 -10.52 7.98
C LEU A 163 -1.14 -9.13 8.57
N LEU A 164 -2.31 -8.91 9.18
CA LEU A 164 -2.60 -7.63 9.85
C LEU A 164 -1.67 -7.36 11.04
N HIS A 165 -1.33 -8.39 11.82
CA HIS A 165 -0.39 -8.26 12.92
C HIS A 165 1.01 -7.87 12.43
N GLU A 166 1.51 -8.53 11.38
CA GLU A 166 2.79 -8.20 10.75
C GLU A 166 2.81 -6.77 10.21
N ILE A 167 1.76 -6.36 9.49
CA ILE A 167 1.60 -4.99 8.99
C ILE A 167 1.65 -4.00 10.16
N SER A 168 0.90 -4.24 11.22
CA SER A 168 0.88 -3.34 12.38
C SER A 168 2.20 -3.27 13.11
N ALA A 169 2.92 -4.39 13.25
CA ALA A 169 4.24 -4.40 13.86
C ALA A 169 5.25 -3.59 13.03
N MET A 170 5.20 -3.71 11.70
CA MET A 170 6.04 -2.91 10.81
C MET A 170 5.67 -1.43 10.88
N LEU A 171 4.38 -1.08 10.88
CA LEU A 171 3.90 0.30 10.96
C LEU A 171 4.25 0.99 12.28
N ALA A 172 4.33 0.24 13.39
CA ALA A 172 4.73 0.77 14.70
C ALA A 172 6.25 1.08 14.78
N GLY A 173 7.05 0.55 13.85
CA GLY A 173 8.49 0.78 13.80
C GLY A 173 8.93 2.03 13.02
N PHE A 174 7.99 2.78 12.44
CA PHE A 174 8.24 4.02 11.69
C PHE A 174 8.06 5.29 12.54
#